data_AF-A0A3N5AF62-F1
#
_entry.id   AF-A0A3N5AF62-F1
#
_cell.length_a   1.000
_cell.length_b   1.000
_cell.length_c   1.000
_cell.angle_alpha   90.00
_cell.angle_beta   90.00
_cell.angle_gamma   90.00
#
_symmetry.space_group_name_H-M   'P 1'
#
loop_
_entity.id
_entity.type
_entity.pdbx_description
1 polymer ?
#
loop_
_entity_poly.entity_id
_entity_poly.type
_entity_poly.pdbx_seq_one_letter_code
_entity_poly.pdbx_strand_id
1 'polypeptide(L)'
;MYSIIVVPPPTTEDQSTRTQLKLAPGERLTFGRSADCDVEIPHKGVSRRAGEITAQGAFWILSNLSGEQTYVVENPEGAGEHMKVGPGRLDAPVPFEFSRIVLPAAGDLLAVEVWAPRHDYLHSEGGLDGATTAPAFSVDRTKRYFAVLAALCEPRLRGEPHAPLPTVDQVVDRLRPNWPAASRTSVQWNIDYLAVKLRLKPGPEEADTGPRLNGKKESLVSLALRFDLVREDDLVVLAASPSGRAVR
;
A
#
# COMPACT_ATOMS: atom_id res chain seq x y z
N MET A 1 0.94 17.74 19.47
CA MET A 1 2.00 16.95 20.13
C MET A 1 2.35 15.82 19.18
N TYR A 2 3.56 15.84 18.61
CA TYR A 2 3.98 14.85 17.62
C TYR A 2 4.51 13.63 18.37
N SER A 3 3.67 12.60 18.56
CA SER A 3 4.08 11.35 19.20
C SER A 3 3.87 10.19 18.24
N ILE A 4 4.80 9.24 18.21
CA ILE A 4 4.56 7.96 17.54
C ILE A 4 3.94 6.96 18.52
N ILE A 5 3.13 6.04 18.01
CA ILE A 5 2.56 4.91 18.75
C ILE A 5 3.17 3.65 18.19
N VAL A 6 3.70 2.78 19.05
CA VAL A 6 4.24 1.47 18.71
C VAL A 6 3.33 0.39 19.29
N VAL A 7 2.93 -0.57 18.47
CA VAL A 7 2.15 -1.74 18.88
C VAL A 7 2.96 -3.01 18.57
N PRO A 8 3.31 -3.79 19.60
CA PRO A 8 4.00 -5.06 19.44
C PRO A 8 3.18 -6.10 18.64
N PRO A 9 3.83 -7.14 18.09
CA PRO A 9 3.12 -8.29 17.53
C PRO A 9 2.19 -8.93 18.57
N PRO A 10 1.05 -9.50 18.16
CA PRO A 10 0.17 -10.21 19.08
C PRO A 10 0.92 -11.40 19.71
N THR A 11 0.94 -11.48 21.03
CA THR A 11 1.43 -12.66 21.76
C THR A 11 0.26 -13.62 21.99
N THR A 12 0.56 -14.90 22.22
CA THR A 12 -0.44 -15.94 22.51
C THR A 12 -1.25 -15.63 23.79
N GLU A 13 -0.73 -14.75 24.66
CA GLU A 13 -1.31 -14.40 25.97
C GLU A 13 -2.14 -13.09 25.93
N ASP A 14 -1.99 -12.23 24.91
CA ASP A 14 -2.55 -10.86 24.88
C ASP A 14 -3.78 -10.65 23.95
N GLN A 15 -4.66 -11.66 23.79
CA GLN A 15 -5.85 -11.48 22.95
C GLN A 15 -6.83 -10.39 23.46
N SER A 16 -6.71 -9.91 24.70
CA SER A 16 -7.64 -8.94 25.30
C SER A 16 -7.11 -7.50 25.42
N THR A 17 -5.80 -7.23 25.34
CA THR A 17 -5.24 -5.87 25.45
C THR A 17 -3.98 -5.72 24.62
N ARG A 18 -4.07 -5.09 23.44
CA ARG A 18 -2.86 -4.66 22.71
C ARG A 18 -2.18 -3.53 23.48
N THR A 19 -1.00 -3.80 24.03
CA THR A 19 -0.15 -2.77 24.64
C THR A 19 0.25 -1.74 23.59
N GLN A 20 -0.02 -0.47 23.85
CA GLN A 20 0.37 0.67 23.01
C GLN A 20 1.43 1.49 23.74
N LEU A 21 2.58 1.69 23.11
CA LEU A 21 3.67 2.49 23.65
C LEU A 21 3.75 3.81 22.89
N LYS A 22 3.73 4.93 23.62
CA LYS A 22 3.80 6.27 23.04
C LYS A 22 5.20 6.84 23.21
N LEU A 23 5.78 7.35 22.14
CA LEU A 23 7.09 8.00 22.15
C LEU A 23 6.97 9.45 21.72
N ALA A 24 7.41 10.36 22.56
CA ALA A 24 7.63 11.76 22.24
C ALA A 24 8.90 11.94 21.39
N PRO A 25 9.06 13.07 20.67
CA PRO A 25 10.23 13.30 19.83
C PRO A 25 11.53 13.22 20.64
N GLY A 26 12.50 12.46 20.14
CA GLY A 26 13.76 12.18 20.80
C GLY A 26 13.75 10.96 21.72
N GLU A 27 12.58 10.41 22.06
CA GLU A 27 12.47 9.16 22.80
C GLU A 27 12.77 7.96 21.91
N ARG A 28 13.27 6.89 22.56
CA ARG A 28 13.73 5.67 21.92
C ARG A 28 13.08 4.47 22.58
N LEU A 29 12.92 3.41 21.79
CA LEU A 29 12.36 2.14 22.20
C LEU A 29 13.15 1.02 21.56
N THR A 30 13.62 0.09 22.37
CA THR A 30 14.30 -1.12 21.91
C THR A 30 13.32 -2.28 21.79
N PHE A 31 13.53 -3.13 20.79
CA PHE A 31 12.74 -4.35 20.62
C PHE A 31 13.64 -5.55 20.33
N GLY A 32 13.20 -6.73 20.78
CA GLY A 32 13.95 -7.96 20.61
C GLY A 32 13.45 -9.09 21.49
N ARG A 33 14.12 -10.24 21.44
CA ARG A 33 13.76 -11.42 22.22
C ARG A 33 14.17 -11.35 23.69
N SER A 34 15.02 -10.40 24.09
CA SER A 34 15.39 -10.24 25.50
C SER A 34 14.27 -9.54 26.26
N ALA A 35 13.97 -10.00 27.48
CA ALA A 35 13.09 -9.29 28.41
C ALA A 35 13.65 -7.92 28.86
N ASP A 36 14.93 -7.64 28.58
CA ASP A 36 15.56 -6.33 28.79
C ASP A 36 15.18 -5.30 27.72
N CYS A 37 14.48 -5.70 26.66
CA CYS A 37 13.98 -4.78 25.63
C CYS A 37 12.65 -4.16 26.09
N ASP A 38 12.42 -2.91 25.71
CA ASP A 38 11.15 -2.22 25.99
C ASP A 38 9.95 -2.94 25.34
N VAL A 39 10.17 -3.56 24.18
CA VAL A 39 9.24 -4.48 23.52
C VAL A 39 9.87 -5.86 23.39
N GLU A 40 9.41 -6.78 24.24
CA GLU A 40 9.78 -8.19 24.16
C GLU A 40 9.00 -8.89 23.04
N ILE A 41 9.73 -9.56 22.16
CA ILE A 41 9.20 -10.42 21.10
C ILE A 41 9.78 -11.82 21.34
N PRO A 42 9.11 -12.67 22.15
CA PRO A 42 9.67 -13.92 22.67
C PRO A 42 9.68 -15.04 21.62
N HIS A 43 10.28 -14.79 20.46
CA HIS A 43 10.36 -15.72 19.33
C HIS A 43 11.79 -16.12 19.03
N LYS A 44 12.07 -17.43 18.87
CA LYS A 44 13.43 -17.95 18.69
C LYS A 44 14.17 -17.38 17.48
N GLY A 45 13.44 -17.05 16.42
CA GLY A 45 13.97 -16.42 15.21
C GLY A 45 14.34 -14.93 15.36
N VAL A 46 13.98 -14.28 16.46
CA VAL A 46 14.27 -12.86 16.72
C VAL A 46 15.56 -12.72 17.54
N SER A 47 16.41 -11.77 17.16
CA SER A 47 17.64 -11.45 17.90
C SER A 47 17.33 -10.94 19.32
N ARG A 48 18.20 -11.21 20.30
CA ARG A 48 18.04 -10.74 21.70
C ARG A 48 17.81 -9.23 21.76
N ARG A 49 18.61 -8.46 21.02
CA ARG A 49 18.38 -7.06 20.69
C ARG A 49 18.21 -7.00 19.17
N ALA A 50 16.98 -6.83 18.71
CA ALA A 50 16.66 -6.89 17.28
C ALA A 50 16.75 -5.49 16.64
N GLY A 51 16.24 -4.48 17.31
CA GLY A 51 16.33 -3.13 16.79
C GLY A 51 15.99 -2.04 17.80
N GLU A 52 16.00 -0.81 17.31
CA GLU A 52 15.61 0.39 18.04
C GLU A 52 14.76 1.30 17.14
N ILE A 53 13.68 1.83 17.70
CA ILE A 53 12.80 2.83 17.11
C ILE A 53 13.07 4.15 17.82
N THR A 54 13.28 5.23 17.07
CA THR A 54 13.38 6.59 17.64
C THR A 54 12.39 7.52 16.98
N ALA A 55 11.61 8.24 17.79
CA ALA A 55 10.65 9.23 17.30
C ALA A 55 11.33 10.54 16.90
N GLN A 56 10.98 11.11 15.74
CA GLN A 56 11.62 12.32 15.18
C GLN A 56 10.61 13.28 14.57
N GLY A 57 10.00 14.16 15.36
CA GLY A 57 9.11 15.21 14.84
C GLY A 57 8.01 14.65 13.93
N ALA A 58 8.12 14.87 12.62
CA ALA A 58 7.18 14.39 11.60
C ALA A 58 7.45 12.97 11.06
N PHE A 59 8.57 12.33 11.42
CA PHE A 59 8.91 10.98 10.99
C PHE A 59 9.51 10.17 12.16
N TRP A 60 9.99 8.97 11.88
CA TRP A 60 10.72 8.16 12.86
C TRP A 60 11.85 7.39 12.17
N ILE A 61 12.80 6.90 12.95
CA ILE A 61 13.96 6.16 12.43
C ILE A 61 13.99 4.75 13.01
N LEU A 62 14.44 3.80 12.20
CA LEU A 62 14.64 2.41 12.56
C LEU A 62 16.13 2.04 12.47
N SER A 63 16.67 1.53 13.57
CA SER A 63 17.98 0.90 13.61
C SER A 63 17.83 -0.62 13.68
N ASN A 64 18.34 -1.33 12.68
CA ASN A 64 18.41 -2.78 12.67
C ASN A 64 19.70 -3.23 13.36
N LEU A 65 19.56 -3.79 14.56
CA LEU A 65 20.68 -4.25 15.38
C LEU A 65 21.01 -5.74 15.12
N SER A 66 20.28 -6.42 14.24
CA SER A 66 20.64 -7.76 13.78
C SER A 66 21.86 -7.72 12.88
N GLY A 67 22.77 -8.67 13.08
CA GLY A 67 23.92 -8.88 12.20
C GLY A 67 23.61 -9.69 10.93
N GLU A 68 22.43 -10.32 10.84
CA GLU A 68 22.13 -11.31 9.80
C GLU A 68 20.84 -11.05 9.03
N GLN A 69 19.84 -10.43 9.67
CA GLN A 69 18.49 -10.34 9.11
C GLN A 69 18.20 -8.96 8.52
N THR A 70 17.60 -8.94 7.33
CA THR A 70 17.02 -7.71 6.76
C THR A 70 15.60 -7.55 7.27
N TYR A 71 15.25 -6.34 7.71
CA TYR A 71 13.87 -5.99 8.05
C TYR A 71 13.20 -5.29 6.86
N VAL A 72 11.89 -5.46 6.76
CA VAL A 72 11.07 -4.73 5.79
C VAL A 72 10.15 -3.81 6.57
N VAL A 73 10.09 -2.53 6.17
CA VAL A 73 9.08 -1.61 6.67
C VAL A 73 8.07 -1.43 5.55
N GLU A 74 6.87 -1.96 5.74
CA GLU A 74 5.75 -1.85 4.79
C GLU A 74 4.94 -0.59 5.11
N ASN A 75 4.42 0.05 4.06
CA ASN A 75 3.36 1.05 4.14
C ASN A 75 2.03 0.36 3.79
N PRO A 76 1.17 0.02 4.77
CA PRO A 76 -0.10 -0.63 4.50
C PRO A 76 -1.06 0.25 3.67
N GLU A 77 -0.88 1.57 3.68
CA GLU A 77 -1.66 2.53 2.91
C GLU A 77 -1.10 2.74 1.49
N GLY A 78 0.18 2.40 1.26
CA GLY A 78 0.91 2.64 0.01
C GLY A 78 0.82 1.50 -1.01
N ALA A 79 -0.20 0.64 -0.92
CA ALA A 79 -0.46 -0.44 -1.87
C ALA A 79 0.75 -1.34 -2.21
N GLY A 80 1.56 -1.69 -1.19
CA GLY A 80 2.76 -2.52 -1.33
C GLY A 80 4.08 -1.77 -1.41
N GLU A 81 4.05 -0.45 -1.23
CA GLU A 81 5.23 0.33 -0.91
C GLU A 81 5.92 -0.25 0.35
N HIS A 82 7.24 -0.41 0.25
CA HIS A 82 8.06 -0.87 1.35
C HIS A 82 9.50 -0.37 1.19
N MET A 83 10.23 -0.34 2.31
CA MET A 83 11.66 -0.14 2.34
C MET A 83 12.37 -1.26 3.08
N LYS A 84 13.61 -1.55 2.66
CA LYS A 84 14.47 -2.55 3.33
C LYS A 84 15.44 -1.86 4.28
N VAL A 85 15.55 -2.40 5.48
CA VAL A 85 16.55 -2.01 6.48
C VAL A 85 17.48 -3.20 6.67
N GLY A 86 18.60 -3.18 5.94
CA GLY A 86 19.59 -4.26 5.96
C GLY A 86 20.21 -4.47 7.36
N PRO A 87 20.87 -5.61 7.59
CA PRO A 87 21.51 -5.93 8.86
C PRO A 87 22.52 -4.83 9.25
N GLY A 88 22.50 -4.41 10.52
CA GLY A 88 23.38 -3.37 11.05
C GLY A 88 23.12 -1.95 10.53
N ARG A 89 22.09 -1.73 9.68
CA ARG A 89 21.74 -0.38 9.22
C ARG A 89 21.14 0.40 10.38
N LEU A 90 21.79 1.50 10.74
CA LEU A 90 21.34 2.42 11.77
C LEU A 90 20.56 3.59 11.16
N ASP A 91 19.66 4.15 11.96
CA ASP A 91 18.97 5.42 11.72
C ASP A 91 18.29 5.52 10.35
N ALA A 92 17.71 4.41 9.86
CA ALA A 92 16.99 4.41 8.60
C ALA A 92 15.71 5.26 8.74
N PRO A 93 15.55 6.37 8.00
CA PRO A 93 14.36 7.21 8.09
C PRO A 93 13.16 6.49 7.48
N VAL A 94 12.07 6.43 8.24
CA VAL A 94 10.80 5.86 7.80
C VAL A 94 9.80 7.00 7.55
N PRO A 95 9.38 7.21 6.30
CA PRO A 95 8.52 8.33 5.93
C PRO A 95 7.02 8.00 5.94
N PHE A 96 6.61 6.85 6.48
CA PHE A 96 5.20 6.43 6.46
C PHE A 96 4.47 6.80 7.75
N GLU A 97 3.23 7.28 7.60
CA GLU A 97 2.33 7.62 8.71
C GLU A 97 1.84 6.36 9.42
N PHE A 98 1.50 5.32 8.67
CA PHE A 98 1.29 3.98 9.20
C PHE A 98 2.32 3.02 8.62
N SER A 99 3.06 2.35 9.49
CA SER A 99 4.12 1.43 9.12
C SER A 99 3.95 0.08 9.79
N ARG A 100 4.41 -0.98 9.10
CA ARG A 100 4.60 -2.30 9.70
C ARG A 100 6.05 -2.73 9.53
N ILE A 101 6.77 -2.88 10.64
CA ILE A 101 8.10 -3.50 10.67
C ILE A 101 7.91 -5.01 10.64
N VAL A 102 8.33 -5.64 9.54
CA VAL A 102 8.26 -7.08 9.33
C VAL A 102 9.63 -7.70 9.59
N LEU A 103 9.68 -8.58 10.59
CA LEU A 103 10.84 -9.34 11.01
C LEU A 103 10.73 -10.79 10.51
N PRO A 104 11.74 -11.33 9.80
CA PRO A 104 11.76 -12.74 9.43
C PRO A 104 12.03 -13.60 10.66
N ALA A 105 11.17 -14.58 10.93
CA ALA A 105 11.17 -15.32 12.18
C ALA A 105 11.00 -16.83 11.93
N ALA A 106 12.04 -17.49 11.40
CA ALA A 106 12.13 -18.95 11.27
C ALA A 106 10.88 -19.66 10.69
N GLY A 107 10.31 -19.13 9.61
CA GLY A 107 9.09 -19.64 8.98
C GLY A 107 7.90 -18.70 9.11
N ASP A 108 7.93 -17.82 10.10
CA ASP A 108 6.92 -16.79 10.34
C ASP A 108 7.42 -15.38 9.97
N LEU A 109 6.47 -14.46 9.82
CA LEU A 109 6.72 -13.03 9.68
C LEU A 109 6.07 -12.32 10.87
N LEU A 110 6.87 -11.69 11.71
CA LEU A 110 6.39 -10.96 12.89
C LEU A 110 6.32 -9.48 12.57
N ALA A 111 5.22 -8.85 12.96
CA ALA A 111 4.90 -7.46 12.63
C ALA A 111 4.87 -6.59 13.89
N VAL A 112 5.66 -5.53 13.92
CA VAL A 112 5.49 -4.41 14.85
C VAL A 112 4.83 -3.26 14.09
N GLU A 113 3.68 -2.79 14.56
CA GLU A 113 2.95 -1.69 13.93
C GLU A 113 3.37 -0.36 14.54
N VAL A 114 3.60 0.66 13.71
CA VAL A 114 4.02 2.01 14.14
C VAL A 114 3.14 3.05 13.47
N TRP A 115 2.53 3.93 14.26
CA TRP A 115 1.77 5.09 13.79
C TRP A 115 2.56 6.35 14.09
N ALA A 116 2.93 7.08 13.06
CA ALA A 116 3.52 8.41 13.14
C ALA A 116 2.43 9.49 12.97
N PRO A 117 2.72 10.74 13.38
CA PRO A 117 1.85 11.87 13.07
C PRO A 117 1.62 12.02 11.57
N ARG A 118 0.43 12.52 11.21
CA ARG A 118 0.13 12.83 9.80
C ARG A 118 1.02 13.95 9.29
N HIS A 119 1.42 13.85 8.03
CA HIS A 119 2.14 14.93 7.37
C HIS A 119 1.18 16.07 7.00
N ASP A 120 1.67 17.29 7.15
CA ASP A 120 0.99 18.46 6.59
C ASP A 120 1.25 18.51 5.09
N TYR A 121 0.17 18.50 4.30
CA TYR A 121 0.25 18.64 2.85
C TYR A 121 -0.04 20.09 2.44
N LEU A 122 0.69 20.58 1.45
CA LEU A 122 0.44 21.89 0.90
C LEU A 122 -0.92 21.89 0.18
N HIS A 123 -1.85 22.71 0.67
CA HIS A 123 -3.05 23.07 -0.08
C HIS A 123 -2.73 24.27 -0.97
N SER A 124 -2.80 24.09 -2.29
CA SER A 124 -2.54 25.19 -3.23
C SER A 124 -3.82 25.99 -3.43
N GLU A 125 -3.85 27.24 -2.95
CA GLU A 125 -4.88 28.22 -3.29
C GLU A 125 -4.36 29.12 -4.42
N GLY A 126 -4.77 28.82 -5.66
CA GLY A 126 -4.46 29.63 -6.85
C GLY A 126 -3.20 29.20 -7.59
N GLY A 127 -3.31 29.16 -8.92
CA GLY A 127 -2.19 28.85 -9.81
C GLY A 127 -1.42 30.11 -10.21
N LEU A 128 -0.13 29.94 -10.49
CA LEU A 128 0.63 30.96 -11.21
C LEU A 128 0.05 31.13 -12.62
N ASP A 129 0.13 32.36 -13.15
CA ASP A 129 -0.27 32.63 -14.53
C ASP A 129 0.55 31.77 -15.52
N GLY A 130 -0.13 31.13 -16.47
CA GLY A 130 0.52 30.30 -17.49
C GLY A 130 -0.38 29.21 -18.06
N ALA A 131 0.15 28.48 -19.05
CA ALA A 131 -0.53 27.31 -19.60
C ALA A 131 -0.62 26.21 -18.54
N THR A 132 -1.81 25.58 -18.42
CA THR A 132 -2.01 24.46 -17.51
C THR A 132 -1.08 23.30 -17.85
N THR A 133 -0.32 22.83 -16.87
CA THR A 133 0.52 21.64 -17.00
C THR A 133 -0.33 20.44 -17.39
N ALA A 134 -0.02 19.81 -18.52
CA ALA A 134 -0.71 18.60 -18.94
C ALA A 134 -0.42 17.45 -17.94
N PRO A 135 -1.44 16.75 -17.45
CA PRO A 135 -1.24 15.63 -16.52
C PRO A 135 -0.52 14.46 -17.21
N ALA A 136 0.43 13.85 -16.51
CA ALA A 136 1.19 12.70 -17.01
C ALA A 136 0.29 11.49 -17.34
N PHE A 137 -0.75 11.29 -16.53
CA PHE A 137 -1.76 10.24 -16.72
C PHE A 137 -3.16 10.84 -16.58
N SER A 138 -3.92 10.86 -17.66
CA SER A 138 -5.32 11.32 -17.64
C SER A 138 -6.26 10.12 -17.55
N VAL A 139 -6.85 9.89 -16.38
CA VAL A 139 -7.82 8.81 -16.17
C VAL A 139 -9.14 9.42 -15.68
N ASP A 140 -10.17 9.39 -16.52
CA ASP A 140 -11.52 9.81 -16.12
C ASP A 140 -12.18 8.73 -15.25
N ARG A 141 -12.41 9.09 -13.98
CA ARG A 141 -12.98 8.22 -12.93
C ARG A 141 -14.42 7.79 -13.19
N THR A 142 -15.14 8.51 -14.07
CA THR A 142 -16.55 8.23 -14.38
C THR A 142 -16.72 7.13 -15.43
N LYS A 143 -15.64 6.71 -16.09
CA LYS A 143 -15.70 5.77 -17.22
C LYS A 143 -15.54 4.32 -16.77
N ARG A 144 -16.11 3.39 -17.54
CA ARG A 144 -16.05 1.95 -17.27
C ARG A 144 -14.64 1.38 -17.17
N TYR A 145 -13.69 1.92 -17.96
CA TYR A 145 -12.29 1.49 -17.85
C TYR A 145 -11.72 1.78 -16.47
N PHE A 146 -12.17 2.85 -15.79
CA PHE A 146 -11.70 3.17 -14.46
C PHE A 146 -12.21 2.16 -13.44
N ALA A 147 -13.49 1.78 -13.54
CA ALA A 147 -14.03 0.70 -12.72
C ALA A 147 -13.28 -0.63 -12.94
N VAL A 148 -12.89 -0.94 -14.18
CA VAL A 148 -12.04 -2.11 -14.48
C VAL A 148 -10.67 -1.99 -13.81
N LEU A 149 -10.02 -0.82 -13.89
CA LEU A 149 -8.73 -0.58 -13.22
C LEU A 149 -8.85 -0.70 -11.70
N ALA A 150 -9.90 -0.12 -11.12
CA ALA A 150 -10.19 -0.20 -9.69
C ALA A 150 -10.42 -1.64 -9.22
N ALA A 151 -11.21 -2.42 -9.95
CA ALA A 151 -11.44 -3.83 -9.63
C ALA A 151 -10.15 -4.68 -9.71
N LEU A 152 -9.22 -4.35 -10.61
CA LEU A 152 -7.92 -5.02 -10.68
C LEU A 152 -7.00 -4.66 -9.49
N CYS A 153 -7.11 -3.43 -8.97
CA CYS A 153 -6.30 -2.93 -7.86
C CYS A 153 -6.91 -3.26 -6.49
N GLU A 154 -8.22 -3.53 -6.42
CA GLU A 154 -9.01 -3.68 -5.19
C GLU A 154 -8.37 -4.60 -4.14
N PRO A 155 -7.89 -5.83 -4.44
CA PRO A 155 -7.32 -6.70 -3.41
C PRO A 155 -6.11 -6.06 -2.70
N ARG A 156 -5.24 -5.38 -3.46
CA ARG A 156 -4.02 -4.75 -2.91
C ARG A 156 -4.31 -3.49 -2.13
N LEU A 157 -5.37 -2.77 -2.52
CA LEU A 157 -5.85 -1.59 -1.80
C LEU A 157 -6.60 -1.94 -0.50
N ARG A 158 -7.09 -3.18 -0.35
CA ARG A 158 -7.79 -3.65 0.87
C ARG A 158 -6.88 -4.35 1.88
N GLY A 159 -5.58 -4.06 1.86
CA GLY A 159 -4.63 -4.61 2.84
C GLY A 159 -4.05 -5.98 2.48
N GLU A 160 -4.16 -6.42 1.22
CA GLU A 160 -3.41 -7.58 0.70
C GLU A 160 -2.38 -7.15 -0.38
N PRO A 161 -1.28 -6.47 -0.03
CA PRO A 161 -0.35 -5.88 -1.01
C PRO A 161 0.23 -6.85 -2.05
N HIS A 162 0.36 -8.12 -1.67
CA HIS A 162 0.93 -9.18 -2.51
C HIS A 162 -0.12 -10.12 -3.10
N ALA A 163 -1.41 -9.77 -3.01
CA ALA A 163 -2.47 -10.57 -3.61
C ALA A 163 -2.23 -10.79 -5.12
N PRO A 164 -2.50 -12.01 -5.63
CA PRO A 164 -2.50 -12.26 -7.06
C PRO A 164 -3.57 -11.40 -7.72
N LEU A 165 -3.32 -10.97 -8.97
CA LEU A 165 -4.31 -10.16 -9.67
C LEU A 165 -5.57 -10.96 -9.97
N PRO A 166 -6.77 -10.39 -9.79
CA PRO A 166 -8.02 -11.09 -10.06
C PRO A 166 -8.11 -11.46 -11.54
N THR A 167 -8.65 -12.63 -11.84
CA THR A 167 -8.89 -13.10 -13.22
C THR A 167 -9.91 -12.21 -13.92
N VAL A 168 -9.99 -12.30 -15.25
CA VAL A 168 -10.99 -11.51 -16.00
C VAL A 168 -12.42 -11.85 -15.56
N ASP A 169 -12.69 -13.11 -15.23
CA ASP A 169 -14.02 -13.52 -14.78
C ASP A 169 -14.34 -12.97 -13.38
N GLN A 170 -13.36 -12.99 -12.47
CA GLN A 170 -13.50 -12.36 -11.16
C GLN A 170 -13.78 -10.85 -11.28
N VAL A 171 -13.12 -10.17 -12.23
CA VAL A 171 -13.39 -8.75 -12.51
C VAL A 171 -14.79 -8.54 -13.08
N VAL A 172 -15.26 -9.42 -13.98
CA VAL A 172 -16.64 -9.36 -14.50
C VAL A 172 -17.64 -9.50 -13.36
N ASP A 173 -17.50 -10.53 -12.53
CA ASP A 173 -18.39 -10.79 -11.40
C ASP A 173 -18.40 -9.60 -10.44
N ARG A 174 -17.22 -9.02 -10.18
CA ARG A 174 -17.08 -7.85 -9.31
C ARG A 174 -17.78 -6.59 -9.83
N LEU A 175 -17.82 -6.41 -11.15
CA LEU A 175 -18.40 -5.23 -11.80
C LEU A 175 -19.91 -5.33 -12.07
N ARG A 176 -20.47 -6.54 -12.10
CA ARG A 176 -21.90 -6.77 -12.42
C ARG A 176 -22.90 -5.90 -11.65
N PRO A 177 -22.73 -5.62 -10.34
CA PRO A 177 -23.69 -4.80 -9.60
C PRO A 177 -23.88 -3.39 -10.19
N ASN A 178 -22.81 -2.78 -10.72
CA ASN A 178 -22.83 -1.43 -11.32
C ASN A 178 -22.82 -1.43 -12.84
N TRP A 179 -22.45 -2.54 -13.44
CA TRP A 179 -22.42 -2.75 -14.88
C TRP A 179 -22.96 -4.15 -15.21
N PRO A 180 -24.30 -4.34 -15.23
CA PRO A 180 -24.91 -5.66 -15.46
C PRO A 180 -24.52 -6.32 -16.79
N ALA A 181 -24.19 -5.51 -17.80
CA ALA A 181 -23.74 -5.97 -19.11
C ALA A 181 -22.22 -6.26 -19.20
N ALA A 182 -21.49 -6.26 -18.07
CA ALA A 182 -20.08 -6.61 -18.05
C ALA A 182 -19.87 -8.04 -18.58
N SER A 183 -18.95 -8.19 -19.53
CA SER A 183 -18.55 -9.47 -20.10
C SER A 183 -17.03 -9.59 -20.18
N ARG A 184 -16.54 -10.82 -20.37
CA ARG A 184 -15.10 -11.07 -20.54
C ARG A 184 -14.51 -10.21 -21.67
N THR A 185 -15.22 -10.09 -22.79
CA THR A 185 -14.82 -9.26 -23.94
C THR A 185 -14.75 -7.79 -23.58
N SER A 186 -15.78 -7.26 -22.89
CA SER A 186 -15.81 -5.84 -22.53
C SER A 186 -14.72 -5.49 -21.51
N VAL A 187 -14.47 -6.35 -20.52
CA VAL A 187 -13.38 -6.16 -19.56
C VAL A 187 -12.03 -6.20 -20.27
N GLN A 188 -11.76 -7.20 -21.10
CA GLN A 188 -10.52 -7.32 -21.84
C GLN A 188 -10.25 -6.08 -22.71
N TRP A 189 -11.27 -5.60 -23.42
CA TRP A 189 -11.18 -4.38 -24.23
C TRP A 189 -10.81 -3.14 -23.40
N ASN A 190 -11.39 -2.99 -22.21
CA ASN A 190 -11.03 -1.87 -21.30
C ASN A 190 -9.58 -1.99 -20.80
N ILE A 191 -9.08 -3.21 -20.54
CA ILE A 191 -7.67 -3.42 -20.17
C ILE A 191 -6.75 -3.05 -21.35
N ASP A 192 -7.11 -3.42 -22.59
CA ASP A 192 -6.36 -3.02 -23.79
C ASP A 192 -6.37 -1.50 -23.99
N TYR A 193 -7.54 -0.86 -23.82
CA TYR A 193 -7.68 0.59 -23.90
C TYR A 193 -6.82 1.31 -22.85
N LEU A 194 -6.82 0.84 -21.61
CA LEU A 194 -6.00 1.38 -20.53
C LEU A 194 -4.50 1.27 -20.82
N ALA A 195 -4.05 0.16 -21.40
CA ALA A 195 -2.64 -0.02 -21.73
C ALA A 195 -2.18 1.02 -22.77
N VAL A 196 -3.00 1.36 -23.75
CA VAL A 196 -2.71 2.45 -24.70
C VAL A 196 -2.80 3.81 -24.00
N LYS A 197 -3.86 4.05 -23.23
CA LYS A 197 -4.11 5.33 -22.54
C LYS A 197 -3.02 5.71 -21.54
N LEU A 198 -2.43 4.71 -20.88
CA LEU A 198 -1.32 4.88 -19.94
C LEU A 198 0.05 4.65 -20.58
N ARG A 199 0.12 4.58 -21.93
CA ARG A 199 1.35 4.46 -22.71
C ARG A 199 2.20 3.23 -22.35
N LEU A 200 1.56 2.16 -21.87
CA LEU A 200 2.17 0.85 -21.65
C LEU A 200 2.28 0.04 -22.94
N LYS A 201 1.57 0.47 -24.00
CA LYS A 201 1.67 -0.06 -25.37
C LYS A 201 1.74 1.13 -26.34
N PRO A 202 2.55 1.06 -27.42
CA PRO A 202 2.45 2.02 -28.52
C PRO A 202 1.02 2.04 -29.09
N GLY A 203 0.63 3.19 -29.66
CA GLY A 203 -0.68 3.36 -30.27
C GLY A 203 -0.92 2.38 -31.43
N PRO A 204 -2.18 2.18 -31.88
CA PRO A 204 -2.50 1.29 -33.00
C PRO A 204 -1.71 1.61 -34.28
N GLU A 205 -1.31 2.87 -34.46
CA GLU A 205 -0.55 3.37 -35.62
C GLU A 205 0.97 3.12 -35.52
N GLU A 206 1.49 2.79 -34.34
CA GLU A 206 2.93 2.63 -34.06
C GLU A 206 3.33 1.18 -33.69
N ALA A 207 2.36 0.26 -33.68
CA ALA A 207 2.61 -1.11 -33.23
C ALA A 207 3.22 -1.97 -34.34
N ASP A 208 4.53 -2.17 -34.30
CA ASP A 208 5.15 -3.32 -34.96
C ASP A 208 4.71 -4.62 -34.27
N THR A 209 4.71 -5.74 -34.99
CA THR A 209 4.16 -7.05 -34.55
C THR A 209 5.04 -7.73 -33.47
N GLY A 210 5.25 -7.03 -32.36
CA GLY A 210 6.09 -7.48 -31.25
C GLY A 210 5.45 -8.57 -30.39
N PRO A 211 6.24 -9.21 -29.51
CA PRO A 211 5.78 -10.31 -28.66
C PRO A 211 4.56 -9.88 -27.83
N ARG A 212 3.55 -10.75 -27.74
CA ARG A 212 2.38 -10.54 -26.88
C ARG A 212 2.86 -10.21 -25.46
N LEU A 213 2.39 -9.09 -24.92
CA LEU A 213 2.67 -8.64 -23.55
C LEU A 213 2.10 -9.64 -22.53
N ASN A 214 2.82 -10.72 -22.26
CA ASN A 214 2.65 -11.49 -21.03
C ASN A 214 2.90 -10.51 -19.86
N GLY A 215 1.93 -10.34 -18.98
CA GLY A 215 2.05 -9.40 -17.86
C GLY A 215 1.35 -8.04 -18.02
N LYS A 216 0.53 -7.82 -19.06
CA LYS A 216 -0.13 -6.51 -19.29
C LYS A 216 -0.94 -6.02 -18.08
N LYS A 217 -1.69 -6.92 -17.42
CA LYS A 217 -2.48 -6.56 -16.24
C LYS A 217 -1.57 -6.16 -15.07
N GLU A 218 -0.47 -6.87 -14.92
CA GLU A 218 0.55 -6.66 -13.90
C GLU A 218 1.22 -5.30 -14.07
N SER A 219 1.64 -4.95 -15.29
CA SER A 219 2.17 -3.61 -15.60
C SER A 219 1.14 -2.51 -15.36
N LEU A 220 -0.11 -2.75 -15.73
CA LEU A 220 -1.21 -1.80 -15.54
C LEU A 220 -1.47 -1.51 -14.05
N VAL A 221 -1.61 -2.56 -13.24
CA VAL A 221 -1.83 -2.43 -11.79
C VAL A 221 -0.60 -1.86 -11.10
N SER A 222 0.60 -2.31 -11.49
CA SER A 222 1.85 -1.77 -10.93
C SER A 222 1.98 -0.27 -11.19
N LEU A 223 1.68 0.21 -12.40
CA LEU A 223 1.72 1.63 -12.72
C LEU A 223 0.64 2.40 -11.94
N ALA A 224 -0.58 1.87 -11.91
CA ALA A 224 -1.71 2.53 -11.26
C ALA A 224 -1.49 2.70 -9.75
N LEU A 225 -0.99 1.68 -9.07
CA LEU A 225 -0.67 1.75 -7.64
C LEU A 225 0.56 2.61 -7.36
N ARG A 226 1.60 2.53 -8.19
CA ARG A 226 2.84 3.30 -8.00
C ARG A 226 2.64 4.82 -8.05
N PHE A 227 1.65 5.29 -8.81
CA PHE A 227 1.38 6.71 -9.00
C PHE A 227 0.00 7.12 -8.47
N ASP A 228 -0.62 6.30 -7.61
CA ASP A 228 -1.94 6.53 -7.03
C ASP A 228 -3.02 6.92 -8.04
N LEU A 229 -2.99 6.32 -9.23
CA LEU A 229 -4.04 6.52 -10.24
C LEU A 229 -5.38 5.95 -9.78
N VAL A 230 -5.33 4.97 -8.87
CA VAL A 230 -6.47 4.44 -8.12
C VAL A 230 -6.07 4.36 -6.65
N ARG A 231 -6.86 4.96 -5.78
CA ARG A 231 -6.72 4.92 -4.32
C ARG A 231 -7.83 4.10 -3.69
N GLU A 232 -7.72 3.81 -2.39
CA GLU A 232 -8.78 3.09 -1.66
C GLU A 232 -10.13 3.82 -1.76
N ASP A 233 -10.14 5.16 -1.65
CA ASP A 233 -11.35 5.98 -1.80
C ASP A 233 -12.02 5.82 -3.18
N ASP A 234 -11.24 5.56 -4.23
CA ASP A 234 -11.76 5.36 -5.58
C ASP A 234 -12.53 4.03 -5.72
N LEU A 235 -12.38 3.09 -4.78
CA LEU A 235 -13.12 1.82 -4.76
C LEU A 235 -14.64 2.03 -4.59
N VAL A 236 -15.08 3.24 -4.24
CA VAL A 236 -16.49 3.65 -4.27
C VAL A 236 -17.14 3.41 -5.65
N VAL A 237 -16.37 3.49 -6.75
CA VAL A 237 -16.88 3.20 -8.10
C VAL A 237 -17.36 1.75 -8.26
N LEU A 238 -16.92 0.86 -7.37
CA LEU A 238 -17.28 -0.55 -7.33
C LEU A 238 -18.44 -0.83 -6.35
N ALA A 239 -18.84 0.13 -5.53
CA ALA A 239 -19.95 -0.03 -4.59
C ALA A 239 -21.29 0.03 -5.34
N ALA A 240 -22.20 -0.90 -5.04
CA ALA A 240 -23.53 -0.89 -5.64
C ALA A 240 -24.22 0.46 -5.39
N SER A 241 -24.70 1.15 -6.43
CA SER A 241 -25.52 2.34 -6.23
C SER A 241 -26.74 1.96 -5.38
N PRO A 242 -27.06 2.68 -4.28
CA PRO A 242 -28.28 2.43 -3.53
C PRO A 242 -29.45 2.65 -4.49
N SER A 243 -30.09 1.57 -4.89
CA SER A 243 -31.32 1.60 -5.68
C SER A 243 -32.30 2.52 -4.98
N GLY A 244 -32.74 3.56 -5.69
CA GLY A 244 -33.62 4.60 -5.16
C GLY A 244 -34.76 4.00 -4.35
N ARG A 245 -34.82 4.39 -3.08
CA ARG A 245 -35.98 4.15 -2.22
C ARG A 245 -37.13 4.91 -2.86
N ALA A 246 -37.95 4.20 -3.66
CA ALA A 246 -39.19 4.74 -4.18
C ALA A 246 -40.06 5.12 -2.98
N VAL A 247 -40.18 6.42 -2.74
CA VAL A 247 -41.19 6.97 -1.85
C VAL A 247 -42.52 6.77 -2.56
N ARG A 248 -43.35 5.90 -1.99
CA ARG A 248 -44.81 5.95 -2.13
C ARG A 248 -45.37 6.16 -0.74
#